data_AF-A0A945Z2M5-F1
#
_entry.id   AF-A0A945Z2M5-F1
#
_cell.length_a   1.000
_cell.length_b   1.000
_cell.length_c   1.000
_cell.angle_alpha   90.00
_cell.angle_beta   90.00
_cell.angle_gamma   90.00
#
_symmetry.space_group_name_H-M   'P 1'
#
loop_
_entity.id
_entity.type
_entity.pdbx_description
1 polymer ?
#
loop_
_entity_poly.entity_id
_entity_poly.type
_entity_poly.pdbx_seq_one_letter_code
_entity_poly.pdbx_strand_id
1 'polypeptide(L)' 'MKRDPQERDPKKKKLIKAAEAEAEFSMEQDGTLQLEGSCHILWGRQKQILEKRYGIKWRSPAEINPDVMFD' A
#
# COMPACT_ATOMS: atom_id res chain seq x y z
N MET A 1 9.93 -7.13 10.89
CA MET A 1 8.77 -6.30 10.48
C MET A 1 7.49 -7.12 10.53
N LYS A 2 6.46 -6.59 11.16
CA LYS A 2 5.09 -7.09 11.18
C LYS A 2 4.42 -6.79 9.83
N ARG A 3 3.49 -7.64 9.43
CA ARG A 3 2.68 -7.51 8.20
C ARG A 3 1.20 -7.52 8.55
N ASP A 4 0.37 -6.94 7.69
CA ASP A 4 -1.06 -6.93 7.95
C ASP A 4 -1.64 -8.35 7.79
N PRO A 5 -2.51 -8.82 8.70
CA PRO A 5 -3.15 -10.12 8.57
C PRO A 5 -3.90 -10.31 7.23
N GLN A 6 -4.42 -9.24 6.63
CA GLN A 6 -5.09 -9.29 5.33
C GLN A 6 -4.16 -9.77 4.19
N GLU A 7 -2.84 -9.56 4.31
CA GLU A 7 -1.86 -10.04 3.32
C GLU A 7 -1.67 -11.56 3.34
N ARG A 8 -2.12 -12.23 4.41
CA ARG A 8 -2.05 -13.70 4.55
C ARG A 8 -3.23 -14.39 3.88
N ASP A 9 -4.35 -13.70 3.71
CA ASP A 9 -5.50 -14.23 3.00
C ASP A 9 -5.20 -14.27 1.50
N PRO A 10 -5.24 -15.45 0.84
CA PRO A 10 -4.85 -15.58 -0.55
C PRO A 10 -5.78 -14.84 -1.52
N LYS A 11 -7.05 -14.61 -1.16
CA LYS A 11 -7.98 -13.82 -1.99
C LYS A 11 -7.63 -12.35 -1.88
N LYS A 12 -7.44 -11.85 -0.65
CA LYS A 12 -7.12 -10.44 -0.41
C LYS A 12 -5.71 -10.09 -0.86
N LYS A 13 -4.75 -11.00 -0.76
CA LYS A 13 -3.39 -10.84 -1.26
C LYS A 13 -3.35 -10.48 -2.76
N LYS A 14 -4.23 -11.10 -3.57
CA LYS A 14 -4.35 -10.75 -5.00
C LYS A 14 -4.86 -9.31 -5.19
N LEU A 15 -5.83 -8.90 -4.38
CA LEU A 15 -6.39 -7.55 -4.43
C LEU A 15 -5.40 -6.49 -3.92
N ILE A 16 -4.66 -6.80 -2.85
CA ILE A 16 -3.59 -5.96 -2.31
C ILE A 16 -2.50 -5.73 -3.36
N LYS A 17 -2.07 -6.79 -4.05
CA LYS A 17 -1.09 -6.69 -5.13
C LYS A 17 -1.63 -5.92 -6.34
N ALA A 18 -2.91 -6.10 -6.69
CA ALA A 18 -3.54 -5.33 -7.76
C ALA A 18 -3.62 -3.83 -7.42
N ALA A 19 -3.98 -3.50 -6.18
CA ALA A 19 -4.05 -2.13 -5.71
C ALA A 19 -2.65 -1.47 -5.62
N GLU A 20 -1.61 -2.25 -5.29
CA GLU A 20 -0.22 -1.80 -5.33
C GLU A 20 0.20 -1.40 -6.74
N ALA A 21 -0.03 -2.27 -7.72
CA ALA A 21 0.30 -2.00 -9.13
C ALA A 21 -0.48 -0.79 -9.68
N GLU A 22 -1.74 -0.62 -9.28
CA GLU A 22 -2.53 0.55 -9.66
C GLU A 22 -2.02 1.84 -9.01
N ALA A 23 -1.64 1.79 -7.73
CA ALA A 23 -1.03 2.93 -7.04
C ALA A 23 0.31 3.31 -7.67
N GLU A 24 1.14 2.32 -8.00
CA GLU A 24 2.43 2.49 -8.66
C GLU A 24 2.27 3.15 -10.04
N PHE A 25 1.37 2.62 -10.87
CA PHE A 25 1.08 3.21 -12.18
C PHE A 25 0.59 4.66 -12.06
N SER A 26 -0.30 4.94 -11.11
CA SER A 26 -0.75 6.31 -10.85
C SER A 26 0.40 7.22 -10.40
N MET A 27 1.33 6.72 -9.60
CA MET A 27 2.49 7.50 -9.15
C MET A 27 3.51 7.73 -10.26
N GLU A 28 3.68 6.77 -11.16
CA GLU A 28 4.51 6.91 -12.34
C GLU A 28 3.97 8.02 -13.24
N GLN A 29 2.65 8.06 -13.48
CA GLN A 29 2.00 9.11 -14.26
C GLN A 29 2.15 10.50 -13.62
N ASP A 30 2.08 10.59 -12.29
CA ASP A 30 2.25 11.85 -11.54
C ASP A 30 3.72 12.23 -11.31
N GLY A 31 4.69 11.39 -11.72
CA GLY A 31 6.12 11.61 -11.48
C GLY A 31 6.57 11.50 -10.02
N THR A 32 5.81 10.80 -9.18
CA THR A 32 6.04 10.69 -7.71
C THR A 32 6.66 9.36 -7.28
N LEU A 33 6.83 8.40 -8.20
CA LEU A 33 7.25 7.02 -7.90
C LEU A 33 8.70 6.86 -7.40
N GLN A 34 9.55 7.87 -7.58
CA GLN A 34 10.99 7.79 -7.23
C GLN A 34 11.46 8.93 -6.33
N LEU A 35 10.52 9.61 -5.67
CA LEU A 35 10.86 10.63 -4.69
C LEU A 35 11.19 9.98 -3.34
N GLU A 36 11.99 10.68 -2.54
CA GLU A 36 12.17 10.36 -1.12
C GLU A 36 10.80 10.31 -0.43
N GLY A 37 10.54 9.27 0.37
CA GLY A 37 9.23 9.01 0.97
C GLY A 37 8.13 8.56 -0.01
N SER A 38 8.45 8.20 -1.26
CA SER A 38 7.48 7.68 -2.23
C SER A 38 6.78 6.42 -1.73
N CYS A 39 7.42 5.62 -0.87
CA CYS A 39 6.77 4.45 -0.25
C CYS A 39 5.52 4.83 0.56
N HIS A 40 5.56 5.97 1.27
CA HIS A 40 4.42 6.46 2.05
C HIS A 40 3.26 6.91 1.15
N ILE A 41 3.59 7.54 0.02
CA ILE A 41 2.59 7.95 -0.99
C ILE A 41 1.95 6.69 -1.61
N LEU A 42 2.77 5.70 -1.96
CA LEU A 42 2.31 4.43 -2.53
C LEU A 42 1.35 3.72 -1.59
N TRP A 43 1.73 3.54 -0.33
CA TRP A 43 0.88 2.90 0.67
C TRP A 43 -0.40 3.69 0.94
N GLY A 44 -0.34 5.02 0.95
CA GLY A 44 -1.51 5.88 1.06
C GLY A 44 -2.51 5.64 -0.09
N ARG A 45 -2.03 5.64 -1.34
CA ARG A 45 -2.84 5.39 -2.53
C ARG A 45 -3.39 3.96 -2.55
N GLN A 46 -2.54 2.97 -2.30
CA GLN A 46 -2.92 1.55 -2.22
C GLN A 46 -4.03 1.34 -1.18
N LYS A 47 -3.90 1.92 0.01
CA LYS A 47 -4.90 1.85 1.07
C LYS A 47 -6.23 2.46 0.65
N GLN A 48 -6.21 3.64 0.01
CA GLN A 48 -7.42 4.27 -0.51
C GLN A 48 -8.12 3.41 -1.58
N ILE A 49 -7.35 2.80 -2.50
CA ILE A 49 -7.89 1.90 -3.53
C ILE A 49 -8.54 0.68 -2.88
N LEU A 50 -7.85 0.08 -1.89
CA LEU A 50 -8.35 -1.09 -1.16
C LEU A 50 -9.64 -0.83 -0.39
N GLU A 51 -9.73 0.31 0.27
CA GLU A 51 -10.93 0.70 1.00
C GLU A 51 -12.08 1.03 0.05
N LYS A 52 -11.85 1.86 -0.98
CA LYS A 52 -12.91 2.31 -1.90
C LYS A 52 -13.45 1.21 -2.81
N ARG A 53 -12.58 0.36 -3.37
CA ARG A 53 -12.99 -0.64 -4.38
C ARG A 53 -13.35 -1.99 -3.79
N TYR A 54 -12.65 -2.39 -2.72
CA TYR A 54 -12.75 -3.74 -2.19
C TYR A 54 -13.26 -3.80 -0.74
N GLY A 55 -13.46 -2.65 -0.08
CA GLY A 55 -13.86 -2.59 1.32
C GLY A 55 -12.81 -3.18 2.28
N ILE A 56 -11.54 -3.26 1.85
CA ILE A 56 -10.46 -3.86 2.62
C ILE A 56 -9.77 -2.79 3.44
N LYS A 57 -9.90 -2.89 4.76
CA LYS A 57 -9.12 -2.10 5.72
C LYS A 57 -7.72 -2.69 5.87
N TRP A 58 -6.84 -2.33 4.95
CA TRP A 58 -5.42 -2.68 5.00
C TRP A 58 -4.63 -1.60 5.76
N ARG A 59 -3.62 -2.03 6.53
CA ARG A 59 -2.70 -1.14 7.23
C ARG A 59 -1.31 -1.25 6.60
N SER A 60 -0.65 -0.11 6.42
CA SER A 60 0.66 -0.07 5.79
C SER A 60 1.76 -0.62 6.70
N PRO A 61 2.94 -0.98 6.15
CA PRO A 61 4.10 -1.34 6.94
C PRO A 61 4.47 -0.30 8.01
N ALA A 62 4.38 1.00 7.69
CA ALA A 62 4.63 2.08 8.64
C ALA A 62 3.59 2.11 9.78
N GLU A 63 2.31 1.84 9.50
CA GLU A 63 1.25 1.82 10.53
C GLU A 63 1.37 0.64 11.50
N ILE A 64 1.87 -0.51 11.03
CA ILE A 64 2.02 -1.71 11.86
C ILE A 64 3.38 -1.74 12.57
N ASN A 65 4.37 -1.01 12.04
CA ASN A 65 5.72 -0.92 12.59
C ASN A 65 6.07 0.55 12.90
N PRO A 66 5.42 1.17 13.91
CA PRO A 66 5.66 2.57 14.24
C PRO A 66 7.10 2.84 14.71
N ASP A 67 7.79 1.80 15.22
CA ASP A 67 9.19 1.87 15.66
C ASP A 67 10.20 1.79 14.50
N VAL A 68 9.74 1.64 13.26
CA VAL A 68 10.60 1.50 12.08
C VAL A 68 10.41 2.71 11.19
N MET A 69 11.52 3.40 10.91
CA MET A 69 11.56 4.48 9.93
C MET A 69 11.64 3.86 8.53
N PHE A 70 10.66 4.20 7.70
CA PHE A 70 10.62 3.86 6.29
C PHE A 70 10.85 5.14 5.49
N ASP A 71 11.60 5.04 4.40
CA ASP A 71 11.84 6.10 3.44
C ASP A 71 11.74 5.51 2.02
#